data_AF-A0A094IQQ8-F1
#
_entry.id   AF-A0A094IQQ8-F1
#
_cell.length_a   1.000
_cell.length_b   1.000
_cell.length_c   1.000
_cell.angle_alpha   90.00
_cell.angle_beta   90.00
_cell.angle_gamma   90.00
#
_symmetry.space_group_name_H-M   'P 1'
#
loop_
_entity.id
_entity.type
_entity.pdbx_description
1 polymer ?
#
loop_
_entity_poly.entity_id
_entity_poly.type
_entity_poly.pdbx_seq_one_letter_code
_entity_poly.pdbx_strand_id
1 'polypeptide(L)' 'MTTKKKTRKVALYRGEEAISSYSQHAAEAPLALLRAIRREFSRNPTLTHAVLRDTSGRCWEVNRHMSRLRVLWLSLIVR' A
#
# COMPACT_ATOMS: atom_id res chain seq x y z
N MET A 1 3.00 -29.06 -3.63
CA MET A 1 2.99 -27.96 -2.64
C MET A 1 2.54 -26.68 -3.31
N THR A 2 1.26 -26.31 -3.17
CA THR A 2 0.76 -25.02 -3.65
C THR A 2 1.28 -23.94 -2.69
N THR A 3 2.41 -23.33 -3.03
CA THR A 3 2.86 -22.10 -2.36
C THR A 3 1.75 -21.07 -2.53
N LYS A 4 0.88 -20.91 -1.53
CA LYS A 4 -0.09 -19.82 -1.46
C LYS A 4 0.72 -18.55 -1.61
N LYS A 5 0.71 -17.98 -2.82
CA LYS A 5 1.49 -16.79 -3.15
C LYS A 5 1.02 -15.71 -2.17
N LYS A 6 1.88 -15.33 -1.23
CA LYS A 6 1.58 -14.26 -0.28
C LYS A 6 1.22 -13.02 -1.10
N THR A 7 0.02 -12.48 -0.94
CA THR A 7 -0.46 -11.28 -1.62
C THR A 7 -0.78 -10.21 -0.60
N ARG A 8 -0.28 -9.00 -0.82
CA ARG A 8 -0.57 -7.82 -0.01
C ARG A 8 -1.76 -7.11 -0.65
N LYS A 9 -2.79 -6.82 0.14
CA LYS A 9 -3.94 -6.05 -0.33
C LYS A 9 -3.68 -4.58 -0.08
N VAL A 10 -4.02 -3.74 -1.04
CA VAL A 10 -3.95 -2.28 -0.92
C VAL A 10 -5.36 -1.76 -1.18
N ALA A 11 -5.87 -0.94 -0.27
CA ALA A 11 -7.12 -0.23 -0.44
C ALA A 11 -6.83 1.28 -0.44
N LEU A 12 -7.36 2.00 -1.42
CA LEU A 12 -7.22 3.43 -1.60
C LEU A 12 -8.51 4.11 -1.15
N TYR A 13 -8.38 5.12 -0.30
CA TYR A 13 -9.51 5.82 0.31
C TYR A 13 -9.54 7.30 -0.06
N ARG A 14 -10.76 7.82 -0.15
CA ARG A 14 -11.11 9.25 -0.20
C ARG A 14 -11.98 9.53 1.02
N GLY A 15 -11.40 10.11 2.06
CA GLY A 15 -12.05 10.29 3.35
C GLY A 15 -12.35 8.92 3.96
N GLU A 16 -13.62 8.62 4.16
CA GLU A 16 -14.09 7.32 4.64
C GLU A 16 -14.47 6.35 3.51
N GLU A 17 -14.51 6.81 2.26
CA GLU A 17 -14.94 5.99 1.12
C GLU A 17 -13.76 5.25 0.48
N ALA A 18 -13.88 3.93 0.31
CA ALA A 18 -12.92 3.11 -0.42
C ALA A 18 -13.17 3.25 -1.94
N ILE A 19 -12.24 3.90 -2.66
CA ILE A 19 -12.36 4.12 -4.11
C ILE A 19 -11.88 2.92 -4.90
N SER A 20 -10.80 2.28 -4.45
CA SER A 20 -10.19 1.19 -5.20
C SER A 20 -9.46 0.26 -4.27
N SER A 21 -9.40 -1.02 -4.64
CA SER A 21 -8.52 -1.97 -3.99
C SER A 21 -7.82 -2.82 -5.03
N TYR A 22 -6.54 -3.10 -4.80
CA TYR A 22 -5.76 -4.00 -5.63
C TYR A 22 -4.90 -4.90 -4.75
N SER A 23 -4.61 -6.09 -5.27
CA SER A 23 -3.74 -7.05 -4.60
C SER A 23 -2.41 -7.11 -5.34
N GLN A 24 -1.31 -6.95 -4.63
CA GLN A 24 0.04 -7.03 -5.18
C GLN A 24 0.74 -8.26 -4.62
N HIS A 25 1.53 -8.94 -5.44
CA HIS A 25 2.29 -10.10 -4.97
C HIS A 25 3.34 -9.69 -3.94
N ALA A 26 3.44 -10.42 -2.83
CA ALA A 26 4.42 -10.14 -1.78
C ALA A 26 5.87 -10.40 -2.22
N ALA A 27 6.06 -11.09 -3.35
CA ALA A 27 7.36 -11.21 -4.00
C ALA A 27 7.80 -9.90 -4.67
N GLU A 28 6.88 -8.97 -4.92
CA GLU A 28 7.23 -7.65 -5.42
C GLU A 28 7.83 -6.79 -4.31
N ALA A 29 8.83 -6.00 -4.69
CA ALA A 29 9.54 -5.13 -3.77
C ALA A 29 8.55 -4.18 -3.04
N PRO A 30 8.64 -4.03 -1.71
CA PRO A 30 7.79 -3.09 -0.95
C PRO A 30 7.86 -1.66 -1.50
N LEU A 31 9.02 -1.30 -2.05
CA LEU A 31 9.29 -0.03 -2.71
C LEU A 31 8.48 0.16 -4.01
N ALA A 32 8.28 -0.91 -4.79
CA ALA A 32 7.45 -0.86 -6.00
C ALA A 32 5.98 -0.62 -5.64
N LEU A 33 5.50 -1.25 -4.58
CA LEU A 33 4.16 -1.04 -4.05
C LEU A 33 3.93 0.41 -3.60
N LEU A 34 4.86 0.97 -2.82
CA LEU A 34 4.76 2.36 -2.36
C LEU A 34 4.85 3.37 -3.52
N ARG A 35 5.65 3.06 -4.56
CA ARG A 35 5.68 3.85 -5.79
C ARG A 35 4.36 3.79 -6.54
N ALA A 36 3.71 2.63 -6.59
CA ALA A 36 2.38 2.47 -7.18
C ALA A 36 1.33 3.30 -6.44
N ILE A 37 1.27 3.20 -5.10
CA ILE A 37 0.40 4.02 -4.26
C ILE A 37 0.63 5.51 -4.51
N ARG A 38 1.89 5.94 -4.56
CA ARG A 38 2.23 7.34 -4.81
C ARG A 38 1.85 7.81 -6.21
N ARG A 39 1.96 6.93 -7.21
CA ARG A 39 1.50 7.21 -8.58
C ARG A 39 -0.02 7.36 -8.61
N GLU A 40 -0.75 6.54 -7.89
CA GLU A 40 -2.22 6.65 -7.74
C GLU A 40 -2.61 7.94 -7.02
N PHE A 41 -1.94 8.32 -5.93
CA PHE A 41 -2.14 9.62 -5.28
C PHE A 41 -1.83 10.82 -6.17
N SER A 42 -0.84 10.69 -7.05
CA SER A 42 -0.51 11.73 -8.03
C SER A 42 -1.54 11.82 -9.16
N ARG A 43 -2.15 10.69 -9.55
CA ARG A 43 -3.20 10.64 -10.58
C ARG A 43 -4.53 11.16 -10.05
N ASN A 44 -4.88 10.79 -8.82
CA ASN A 44 -6.15 11.12 -8.19
C ASN A 44 -5.90 11.98 -6.94
N PRO A 45 -5.91 13.33 -7.06
CA PRO A 45 -5.62 14.24 -5.95
C PRO A 45 -6.68 14.20 -4.83
N THR A 46 -7.79 13.52 -5.06
CA THR A 46 -8.86 13.32 -4.09
C THR A 46 -8.59 12.17 -3.11
N LEU A 47 -7.63 11.29 -3.42
CA LEU A 47 -7.24 10.22 -2.50
C LEU A 47 -6.51 10.82 -1.29
N THR A 48 -6.92 10.39 -0.10
CA THR A 48 -6.43 10.93 1.18
C THR A 48 -5.44 9.97 1.81
N HIS A 49 -5.79 8.69 1.88
CA HIS A 49 -4.93 7.66 2.46
C HIS A 49 -5.10 6.32 1.74
N ALA A 50 -4.14 5.43 1.94
CA ALA A 50 -4.10 4.08 1.42
C ALA A 50 -3.84 3.12 2.57
N VAL A 51 -4.67 2.09 2.72
CA VAL A 51 -4.48 1.05 3.72
C VAL A 51 -3.84 -0.16 3.04
N LEU A 52 -2.63 -0.48 3.48
CA LEU A 52 -1.94 -1.71 3.12
C LEU A 52 -2.28 -2.79 4.13
N ARG A 53 -2.75 -3.94 3.67
CA ARG A 53 -2.93 -5.13 4.47
C ARG A 53 -1.96 -6.20 4.04
N ASP A 54 -1.05 -6.54 4.93
CA ASP A 54 -0.08 -7.61 4.70
C ASP A 54 -0.72 -9.00 4.94
N THR A 55 -0.04 -10.04 4.46
CA THR A 55 -0.45 -11.44 4.64
C THR A 55 -0.47 -11.91 6.09
N SER A 56 0.27 -11.22 6.95
CA SER A 56 0.27 -11.39 8.41
C SER A 56 -0.96 -10.78 9.09
N GLY A 57 -1.84 -10.09 8.34
CA GLY A 57 -3.00 -9.39 8.88
C GLY A 57 -2.68 -7.98 9.41
N ARG A 58 -1.41 -7.55 9.38
CA ARG A 58 -1.00 -6.20 9.75
C ARG A 58 -1.53 -5.18 8.75
N CYS A 59 -2.16 -4.13 9.26
CA CYS A 59 -2.64 -2.99 8.48
C CYS A 59 -1.69 -1.81 8.67
N TRP A 60 -1.30 -1.18 7.57
CA TRP A 60 -0.48 0.02 7.55
C TRP A 60 -1.18 1.10 6.76
N GLU A 61 -1.40 2.24 7.38
CA GLU A 61 -2.00 3.39 6.71
C GLU A 61 -0.91 4.29 6.12
N VAL A 62 -1.02 4.57 4.83
CA VAL A 62 -0.13 5.43 4.05
C VAL A 62 -0.92 6.66 3.63
N ASN A 63 -0.68 7.77 4.30
CA ASN A 63 -1.33 9.03 3.98
C ASN A 63 -0.67 9.72 2.78
N ARG A 64 -1.43 10.54 2.03
CA ARG A 64 -0.87 11.31 0.90
C ARG A 64 0.31 12.21 1.30
N HIS A 65 0.22 12.82 2.49
CA HIS A 65 1.23 13.73 3.03
C HIS A 65 2.36 13.00 3.80
N MET A 66 2.46 11.68 3.72
CA MET A 66 3.52 10.96 4.42
C MET A 66 4.90 11.40 3.94
N SER A 67 5.76 11.79 4.89
CA SER A 67 7.15 12.12 4.62
C SER A 67 7.86 10.93 3.97
N ARG A 68 8.76 11.21 3.01
CA ARG A 68 9.53 10.18 2.29
C ARG A 68 10.28 9.23 3.23
N LEU A 69 10.71 9.72 4.39
CA LEU A 69 11.34 8.92 5.45
C LEU A 69 10.40 7.85 6.00
N ARG A 70 9.12 8.18 6.25
CA ARG A 70 8.12 7.25 6.78
C ARG A 70 7.75 6.20 5.74
N VAL A 71 7.71 6.58 4.46
CA VAL A 71 7.56 5.66 3.32
C VAL A 71 8.74 4.67 3.26
N LEU A 72 9.97 5.17 3.43
CA LEU A 72 11.17 4.33 3.43
C LEU A 72 11.19 3.38 4.63
N TRP A 73 10.78 3.87 5.80
CA TRP A 73 10.67 3.08 7.02
C TRP A 73 9.62 1.97 6.90
N LEU A 74 8.45 2.28 6.32
CA LEU A 74 7.44 1.28 5.95
C LEU A 74 8.00 0.23 4.99
N SER A 75 8.80 0.64 3.99
CA SER A 75 9.40 -0.30 3.04
C SER A 75 10.41 -1.26 3.69
N LEU A 76 11.02 -0.86 4.80
CA LEU A 76 11.95 -1.69 5.59
C LEU A 76 11.22 -2.66 6.52
N ILE A 77 10.07 -2.26 7.06
CA ILE A 77 9.29 -3.06 8.01
C ILE A 77 8.35 -4.04 7.32
N VAL A 78 7.82 -3.64 6.17
CA VAL A 78 7.02 -4.50 5.30
C VAL A 78 7.97 -5.43 4.54
N ARG A 79 8.56 -6.41 5.24
CA ARG A 79 9.43 -7.43 4.66
C ARG A 79 8.70 -8.77 4.62
#